data_AF-A0A1I2TIW1-F1
#
_entry.id   AF-A0A1I2TIW1-F1
#
_cell.length_a   1.000
_cell.length_b   1.000
_cell.length_c   1.000
_cell.angle_alpha   90.00
_cell.angle_beta   90.00
_cell.angle_gamma   90.00
#
_symmetry.space_group_name_H-M   'P 1'
#
loop_
_entity.id
_entity.type
_entity.pdbx_description
1 polymer ?
#
loop_
_entity_poly.entity_id
_entity_poly.type
_entity_poly.pdbx_seq_one_letter_code
_entity_poly.pdbx_strand_id
1 'polypeptide(L)'
;MDLVFARYSSPFLLMNQMIHCGCFAEFIDEFIADENERRQYDYWVHKVWDMSFDEFKEKNNAVQDSSFISEEEVGATVKESIDLLNNFKPQ
;
A
#
# COMPACT_ATOMS: atom_id res chain seq x y z
N MET A 1 23.42 -4.77 -16.25
CA MET A 1 23.74 -6.18 -16.54
C MET A 1 22.51 -6.75 -17.26
N ASP A 2 22.22 -6.33 -18.51
CA ASP A 2 20.82 -6.25 -19.01
C ASP A 2 20.53 -6.86 -20.39
N LEU A 3 21.47 -7.60 -20.98
CA LEU A 3 21.30 -8.08 -22.36
C LEU A 3 20.74 -9.50 -22.47
N VAL A 4 20.83 -10.31 -21.41
CA VAL A 4 20.30 -11.70 -21.40
C VAL A 4 18.79 -11.74 -21.20
N PHE A 5 18.22 -10.83 -20.40
CA PHE A 5 16.78 -10.75 -20.21
C PHE A 5 16.07 -10.00 -21.36
N ALA A 6 16.73 -9.05 -22.02
CA ALA A 6 16.12 -8.29 -23.11
C ALA A 6 15.85 -9.11 -24.39
N ARG A 7 16.59 -10.21 -24.63
CA ARG A 7 16.51 -10.98 -25.89
C ARG A 7 15.73 -12.29 -25.79
N TYR A 8 15.61 -12.90 -24.61
CA TYR A 8 15.00 -14.23 -24.45
C TYR A 8 14.05 -14.39 -23.25
N SER A 9 13.99 -13.43 -22.33
CA SER A 9 13.07 -13.53 -21.20
C SER A 9 11.77 -12.82 -21.53
N SER A 10 10.85 -13.57 -22.12
CA SER A 10 9.44 -13.24 -22.00
C SER A 10 9.15 -12.95 -20.52
N PRO A 11 8.60 -11.79 -20.15
CA PRO A 11 8.25 -11.47 -18.76
C PRO A 11 7.35 -12.54 -18.12
N PHE A 12 6.62 -13.26 -18.98
CA PHE A 12 5.76 -14.37 -18.61
C PHE A 12 6.52 -15.62 -18.16
N LEU A 13 7.80 -15.80 -18.49
CA LEU A 13 8.58 -16.96 -18.05
C LEU A 13 8.81 -16.89 -16.53
N LEU A 14 9.26 -15.74 -16.03
CA LEU A 14 9.45 -15.51 -14.59
C LEU A 14 8.12 -15.63 -13.85
N MET A 15 7.06 -15.00 -14.38
CA MET A 15 5.72 -15.08 -13.82
C MET A 15 5.20 -16.53 -13.75
N ASN A 16 5.35 -17.30 -14.83
CA ASN A 16 4.94 -18.71 -14.85
C ASN A 16 5.73 -19.55 -13.85
N GLN A 17 7.03 -19.29 -13.69
CA GLN A 17 7.85 -19.98 -12.68
C GLN A 17 7.36 -19.66 -11.26
N MET A 18 7.09 -18.39 -10.96
CA MET A 18 6.55 -17.99 -9.66
C MET A 18 5.16 -18.60 -9.38
N ILE A 19 4.32 -18.74 -10.41
CA ILE A 19 3.04 -19.46 -10.31
C ILE A 19 3.26 -20.94 -10.03
N HIS A 20 4.20 -21.60 -10.72
CA HIS A 20 4.50 -23.02 -10.51
C HIS A 20 5.11 -23.29 -9.12
N CYS A 21 5.87 -22.34 -8.59
CA CYS A 21 6.43 -22.41 -7.25
C CYS A 21 5.41 -22.10 -6.14
N GLY A 22 4.21 -21.61 -6.49
CA GLY A 22 3.17 -21.24 -5.52
C GLY A 22 3.41 -19.92 -4.78
N CYS A 23 4.56 -19.26 -4.98
CA CYS A 23 4.96 -18.00 -4.34
C CYS A 23 4.58 -16.76 -5.17
N PHE A 24 3.64 -16.88 -6.11
CA PHE A 24 3.28 -15.76 -6.97
C PHE A 24 2.73 -14.55 -6.21
N ALA A 25 1.93 -14.79 -5.16
CA ALA A 25 1.41 -13.70 -4.32
C ALA A 25 2.54 -12.94 -3.61
N GLU A 26 3.44 -13.66 -2.94
CA GLU A 26 4.60 -13.09 -2.25
C GLU A 26 5.49 -12.30 -3.22
N PHE A 27 5.73 -12.85 -4.41
CA PHE A 27 6.48 -12.17 -5.46
C PHE A 27 5.83 -10.84 -5.88
N ILE A 28 4.49 -10.81 -6.03
CA ILE A 28 3.77 -9.59 -6.39
C ILE A 28 3.82 -8.58 -5.25
N ASP A 29 3.67 -9.02 -4.00
CA ASP A 29 3.74 -8.14 -2.82
C ASP A 29 5.14 -7.49 -2.70
N GLU A 30 6.20 -8.28 -2.86
CA GLU A 30 7.58 -7.78 -2.90
C GLU A 30 7.80 -6.82 -4.07
N PHE A 31 7.30 -7.16 -5.26
CA PHE A 31 7.42 -6.30 -6.44
C PHE A 31 6.73 -4.95 -6.24
N ILE A 32 5.53 -4.95 -5.66
CA ILE A 32 4.80 -3.72 -5.34
C ILE A 32 5.55 -2.91 -4.28
N ALA A 33 6.12 -3.55 -3.26
CA ALA A 33 6.91 -2.87 -2.24
C ALA A 33 8.14 -2.17 -2.84
N ASP A 34 8.90 -2.84 -3.70
CA ASP A 34 10.08 -2.30 -4.38
C ASP A 34 9.72 -1.13 -5.31
N GLU A 35 8.66 -1.26 -6.11
CA GLU A 35 8.20 -0.18 -6.99
C GLU A 35 7.67 1.03 -6.22
N ASN A 36 6.99 0.81 -5.08
CA ASN A 36 6.55 1.90 -4.22
C ASN A 36 7.74 2.62 -3.57
N GLU A 37 8.75 1.89 -3.10
CA GLU A 37 9.97 2.48 -2.53
C GLU A 37 10.71 3.32 -3.58
N ARG A 38 10.85 2.84 -4.82
CA ARG A 38 11.43 3.63 -5.92
C ARG A 38 10.67 4.93 -6.17
N ARG A 39 9.33 4.87 -6.24
CA ARG A 39 8.51 6.08 -6.43
C ARG A 39 8.62 7.04 -5.26
N GLN A 40 8.67 6.53 -4.04
CA GLN A 40 8.87 7.35 -2.84
C GLN A 40 10.24 8.03 -2.86
N TYR A 41 11.27 7.32 -3.30
CA TYR A 41 12.62 7.86 -3.45
C TYR A 41 12.67 8.95 -4.52
N ASP A 42 12.11 8.70 -5.71
CA ASP A 42 12.04 9.71 -6.78
C ASP A 42 11.28 10.96 -6.32
N TYR A 43 10.18 10.79 -5.58
CA TYR A 43 9.45 11.90 -4.99
C TYR A 43 10.32 12.69 -4.00
N TRP A 44 11.00 11.99 -3.08
CA TRP A 44 11.88 12.60 -2.10
C TRP A 44 12.96 13.44 -2.78
N VAL A 45 13.68 12.89 -3.77
CA VAL A 45 14.73 13.61 -4.52
C VAL A 45 14.21 14.91 -5.16
N HIS A 46 12.98 14.90 -5.68
CA HIS A 46 12.43 16.03 -6.43
C HIS A 46 11.65 17.04 -5.61
N LYS A 47 11.15 16.66 -4.43
CA LYS A 47 10.21 17.48 -3.64
C LYS A 47 10.67 17.78 -2.22
N VAL A 48 11.68 17.08 -1.73
CA VAL A 48 12.11 17.15 -0.33
C VAL A 48 13.60 17.47 -0.27
N TRP A 49 13.92 18.67 0.20
CA TRP A 49 15.32 19.14 0.31
C TRP A 49 15.83 19.25 1.75
N ASP A 50 14.92 19.20 2.72
CA ASP A 50 15.20 19.57 4.11
C ASP A 50 15.33 18.36 5.06
N MET A 51 15.18 17.12 4.58
CA MET A 51 15.26 15.91 5.41
C MET A 51 15.85 14.73 4.64
N SER A 52 16.43 13.79 5.37
CA SER A 52 16.95 12.54 4.81
C SER A 52 15.82 11.62 4.34
N PHE A 53 16.16 10.63 3.49
CA PHE A 53 15.18 9.68 2.97
C PHE A 53 14.55 8.82 4.08
N ASP A 54 15.33 8.45 5.10
CA ASP A 54 14.85 7.66 6.24
C ASP A 54 13.83 8.45 7.08
N GLU A 55 14.10 9.72 7.37
CA GLU A 55 13.17 10.61 8.09
C GLU A 55 11.88 10.85 7.28
N PHE A 56 12.00 10.93 5.95
CA PHE A 56 10.84 11.03 5.06
C PHE A 56 9.98 9.76 5.10
N LYS A 57 10.60 8.58 5.08
CA LYS A 57 9.93 7.29 5.14
C LYS A 57 9.20 7.10 6.47
N GLU A 58 9.83 7.47 7.58
CA GLU A 58 9.23 7.41 8.92
C GLU A 58 7.98 8.31 9.02
N LYS A 59 8.07 9.56 8.55
CA LYS A 59 6.92 10.46 8.52
C LYS A 59 5.79 9.96 7.62
N ASN A 60 6.11 9.41 6.45
CA ASN A 60 5.10 8.92 5.51
C ASN A 60 4.36 7.70 6.07
N ASN A 61 5.07 6.79 6.75
CA ASN A 61 4.45 5.63 7.42
C ASN A 61 3.60 6.05 8.62
N ALA A 62 4.07 7.01 9.43
CA ALA A 62 3.30 7.51 10.57
C ALA A 62 1.95 8.15 10.16
N VAL A 63 1.87 8.72 8.95
CA VAL A 63 0.60 9.25 8.41
C VAL A 63 -0.35 8.12 8.00
N GLN A 64 0.15 6.96 7.53
CA GLN A 64 -0.73 5.82 7.20
C GLN A 64 -1.37 5.19 8.45
N ASP A 65 -0.64 5.09 9.56
CA ASP A 65 -1.19 4.54 10.81
C ASP A 65 -2.28 5.43 11.43
N SER A 66 -2.27 6.74 11.12
CA SER A 66 -3.30 7.69 11.58
C SER A 66 -4.68 7.50 10.91
N SER A 67 -4.77 6.65 9.88
CA SER A 67 -6.04 6.27 9.24
C SER A 67 -6.78 5.15 9.96
N PHE A 68 -6.23 4.60 11.05
CA PHE A 68 -6.97 3.64 11.87
C PHE A 68 -8.05 4.40 12.64
N ILE A 69 -9.28 4.38 12.09
CA ILE A 69 -10.48 4.88 12.78
C ILE A 69 -10.44 4.35 14.21
N SER A 70 -10.48 5.26 15.18
CA SER A 70 -10.43 4.89 16.59
C SER A 70 -11.61 3.96 16.90
N GLU A 71 -11.40 2.94 17.74
CA GLU A 71 -12.48 2.05 18.18
C GLU A 71 -13.66 2.84 18.81
N GLU A 72 -13.36 4.01 19.37
CA GLU A 72 -14.37 4.97 19.86
C GLU A 72 -15.20 5.61 18.74
N GLU A 73 -14.59 5.94 17.60
CA GLU A 73 -15.30 6.50 16.43
C GLU A 73 -16.18 5.45 15.74
N VAL A 74 -15.73 4.19 15.72
CA VAL A 74 -16.56 3.06 15.28
C VAL A 74 -17.75 2.88 16.22
N GLY A 75 -17.51 2.88 17.54
CA GLY A 75 -18.57 2.77 18.54
C GLY A 75 -19.60 3.91 18.47
N ALA A 76 -19.13 5.14 18.26
CA ALA A 76 -19.99 6.31 18.06
C ALA A 76 -20.86 6.18 16.80
N THR A 77 -20.26 5.77 15.68
CA THR A 77 -20.97 5.57 14.40
C THR A 77 -22.04 4.48 14.48
N VAL A 78 -21.75 3.37 15.17
CA VAL A 78 -22.72 2.28 15.40
C VAL A 78 -23.88 2.76 16.25
N LYS A 79 -23.60 3.52 17.32
CA LYS A 79 -24.64 4.07 18.20
C LYS A 79 -25.53 5.06 17.47
N GLU A 80 -24.93 5.96 16.69
CA GLU A 80 -25.67 6.93 15.88
C GLU A 80 -26.57 6.23 14.85
N SER A 81 -26.09 5.15 14.22
CA SER A 81 -26.88 4.33 13.29
C SER A 81 -28.08 3.66 13.99
N ILE A 82 -27.91 3.18 15.22
CA ILE A 82 -28.99 2.57 16.02
C ILE A 82 -30.03 3.63 16.43
N ASP A 83 -29.58 4.81 16.86
CA ASP A 83 -30.47 5.90 17.24
C ASP A 83 -31.27 6.45 16.05
N LEU A 84 -30.67 6.46 14.85
CA LEU A 84 -31.35 6.76 13.60
C LEU A 84 -32.47 5.75 13.30
N LEU A 85 -32.19 4.45 13.41
CA LEU A 85 -33.18 3.39 13.19
C LEU A 85 -34.33 3.45 14.19
N ASN A 86 -34.03 3.73 15.46
CA ASN A 86 -35.04 3.80 16.52
C ASN A 86 -35.96 5.03 16.38
N ASN A 87 -35.45 6.14 15.84
CA ASN A 87 -36.24 7.33 15.56
C ASN A 87 -36.85 7.38 14.15
N PHE A 88 -36.58 6.37 13.31
CA PHE A 88 -37.15 6.32 11.97
C PHE A 88 -38.63 5.94 12.03
N LYS A 89 -39.51 6.93 11.85
CA LYS A 89 -40.94 6.71 11.66
C LYS A 89 -41.25 6.74 10.16
N PRO A 90 -41.52 5.58 9.51
CA PRO A 90 -42.01 5.59 8.14
C PRO A 90 -43.41 6.24 8.11
N GLN A 91 -43.65 7.08 7.09
CA GLN A 91 -44.96 7.66 6.79
C GLN A 91 -45.89 6.63 6.16
#